data_AF-G9NKM3-F1
#
_entry.id   AF-G9NKM3-F1
#
_cell.length_a   1.000
_cell.length_b   1.000
_cell.length_c   1.000
_cell.angle_alpha   90.00
_cell.angle_beta   90.00
_cell.angle_gamma   90.00
#
_symmetry.space_group_name_H-M   'P 1'
#
loop_
_entity.id
_entity.type
_entity.pdbx_description
1 polymer ?
#
loop_
_entity_poly.entity_id
_entity_poly.type
_entity_poly.pdbx_seq_one_letter_code
_entity_poly.pdbx_strand_id
1 'polypeptide(L)'
;MLFSRDFIPTVLAMAMSVMHAEAAIAIGIASGFNVMWVDGDDPCRWDRINDQGQNPCNVPLANPLDNGFSYTLQGCGGPLWLDNSDGSFNSNCHSAVADLSCNVHRTYICS
;
A
#
# COMPACT_ATOMS: atom_id res chain seq x y z
N MET A 1 54.62 12.23 -30.45
CA MET A 1 54.12 10.87 -30.79
C MET A 1 53.71 10.24 -29.45
N LEU A 2 52.41 10.25 -29.11
CA LEU A 2 51.49 9.08 -29.15
C LEU A 2 52.06 7.88 -28.35
N PHE A 3 51.50 7.38 -27.23
CA PHE A 3 50.14 6.91 -26.89
C PHE A 3 49.97 6.96 -25.34
N SER A 4 48.91 7.50 -24.71
CA SER A 4 47.51 7.04 -24.53
C SER A 4 47.28 5.76 -23.71
N ARG A 5 46.66 5.98 -22.51
CA ARG A 5 45.64 5.17 -21.78
C ARG A 5 46.15 3.84 -21.17
N ASP A 6 45.77 3.42 -19.97
CA ASP A 6 44.41 3.24 -19.46
C ASP A 6 44.29 3.44 -17.93
N PHE A 7 43.44 4.39 -17.53
CA PHE A 7 42.78 4.37 -16.21
C PHE A 7 41.47 3.61 -16.40
N ILE A 8 41.34 2.43 -15.81
CA ILE A 8 40.07 1.72 -15.70
C ILE A 8 39.53 1.94 -14.28
N PRO A 9 38.37 2.60 -14.12
CA PRO A 9 37.78 2.87 -12.83
C PRO A 9 37.00 1.63 -12.38
N THR A 10 37.19 1.19 -11.14
CA THR A 10 36.29 0.19 -10.52
C THR A 10 35.51 0.88 -9.42
N VAL A 11 34.56 1.72 -9.81
CA VAL A 11 33.50 2.15 -8.88
C VAL A 11 32.52 0.99 -8.81
N LEU A 12 32.70 0.12 -7.83
CA LEU A 12 31.74 -0.91 -7.48
C LEU A 12 30.50 -0.22 -6.89
N ALA A 13 29.56 0.16 -7.74
CA ALA A 13 28.23 0.58 -7.30
C ALA A 13 27.49 -0.65 -6.79
N MET A 14 27.49 -0.85 -5.48
CA MET A 14 26.58 -1.78 -4.82
C MET A 14 25.17 -1.24 -5.02
N ALA A 15 24.47 -1.73 -6.04
CA ALA A 15 23.03 -1.55 -6.17
C ALA A 15 22.39 -2.24 -4.96
N MET A 16 22.05 -1.45 -3.95
CA MET A 16 21.16 -1.89 -2.88
C MET A 16 19.80 -2.09 -3.52
N SER A 17 19.53 -3.29 -4.03
CA SER A 17 18.19 -3.74 -4.32
C SER A 17 17.46 -3.77 -2.98
N VAL A 18 16.81 -2.67 -2.62
CA VAL A 18 15.85 -2.65 -1.54
C VAL A 18 14.73 -3.55 -2.03
N MET A 19 14.69 -4.80 -1.56
CA MET A 19 13.49 -5.60 -1.64
C MET A 19 12.48 -4.93 -0.73
N HIS A 20 11.78 -3.92 -1.25
CA HIS A 20 10.48 -3.58 -0.71
C HIS A 20 9.67 -4.86 -0.93
N ALA A 21 9.46 -5.64 0.13
CA ALA A 21 8.27 -6.46 0.16
C ALA A 21 7.12 -5.48 -0.11
N GLU A 22 6.40 -5.66 -1.21
CA GLU A 22 5.18 -4.90 -1.47
C GLU A 22 4.31 -5.10 -0.22
N ALA A 23 4.15 -4.03 0.55
CA ALA A 23 3.48 -4.11 1.83
C ALA A 23 2.03 -4.51 1.56
N ALA A 24 1.58 -5.62 2.13
CA ALA A 24 0.19 -6.01 2.04
C ALA A 24 -0.67 -4.93 2.72
N ILE A 25 -1.77 -4.55 2.11
CA ILE A 25 -2.62 -3.47 2.60
C ILE A 25 -3.93 -4.06 3.11
N ALA A 26 -4.26 -3.75 4.36
CA ALA A 26 -5.50 -4.17 4.98
C ALA A 26 -6.58 -3.10 4.84
N ILE A 27 -7.81 -3.56 4.65
CA ILE A 27 -9.00 -2.71 4.48
C ILE A 27 -10.08 -3.21 5.43
N GLY A 28 -10.75 -2.27 6.10
CA GLY A 28 -11.73 -2.60 7.13
C GLY A 28 -12.60 -1.43 7.54
N ILE A 29 -13.25 -1.60 8.68
CA ILE A 29 -14.13 -0.63 9.30
C ILE A 29 -13.62 -0.33 10.71
N ALA A 30 -13.48 0.95 11.04
CA ALA A 30 -13.11 1.41 12.37
C ALA A 30 -13.83 2.73 12.69
N SER A 31 -14.37 2.85 13.90
CA SER A 31 -15.00 4.10 14.39
C SER A 31 -16.06 4.72 13.46
N GLY A 32 -16.78 3.90 12.69
CA GLY A 32 -17.80 4.36 11.73
C GLY A 32 -17.25 4.80 10.37
N PHE A 33 -15.99 4.49 10.06
CA PHE A 33 -15.32 4.80 8.80
C PHE A 33 -14.87 3.54 8.07
N ASN A 34 -14.82 3.61 6.74
CA ASN A 34 -14.01 2.69 5.95
C ASN A 34 -12.56 3.15 6.06
N VAL A 35 -11.65 2.23 6.39
CA VAL A 35 -10.27 2.56 6.72
C VAL A 35 -9.28 1.62 6.04
N MET A 36 -8.05 2.10 5.88
CA MET A 36 -6.95 1.38 5.26
C MET A 36 -5.69 1.51 6.13
N TRP A 37 -4.89 0.45 6.20
CA TRP A 37 -3.61 0.44 6.91
C TRP A 37 -2.68 -0.62 6.32
N VAL A 38 -1.40 -0.59 6.69
CA VAL A 38 -0.43 -1.63 6.31
C VAL A 38 -0.72 -2.91 7.11
N ASP A 39 -0.96 -4.04 6.45
CA ASP A 39 -1.17 -5.32 7.12
C ASP A 39 0.13 -5.76 7.83
N GLY A 40 0.01 -6.19 9.09
CA GLY A 40 1.14 -6.49 9.97
C GLY A 40 1.59 -5.34 10.87
N ASP A 41 1.22 -4.09 10.54
CA ASP A 41 1.40 -2.95 11.44
C ASP A 41 0.30 -2.85 12.52
N ASP A 42 0.38 -1.85 13.40
CA ASP A 42 -0.59 -1.62 14.46
C ASP A 42 -1.97 -1.29 13.85
N PRO A 43 -2.99 -2.17 14.00
CA PRO A 43 -4.31 -1.95 13.41
C PRO A 43 -5.05 -0.77 14.05
N CYS A 44 -4.57 -0.24 15.18
CA CYS A 44 -5.09 0.98 15.79
C CYS A 44 -4.65 2.25 15.06
N ARG A 45 -3.69 2.14 14.12
CA ARG A 45 -3.23 3.22 13.25
C ARG A 45 -3.72 2.96 11.84
N TRP A 46 -4.76 3.67 11.47
CA TRP A 46 -5.41 3.56 10.18
C TRP A 46 -5.67 4.92 9.59
N ASP A 47 -5.73 4.98 8.26
CA ASP A 47 -6.17 6.14 7.52
C ASP A 47 -7.61 5.98 7.07
N ARG A 48 -8.37 7.07 7.22
CA ARG A 48 -9.76 7.14 6.79
C ARG A 48 -9.81 7.21 5.26
N ILE A 49 -10.56 6.29 4.67
CA ILE A 49 -10.99 6.39 3.27
C ILE A 49 -12.20 7.33 3.23
N ASN A 50 -13.31 6.92 3.83
CA ASN A 50 -14.56 7.68 3.91
C ASN A 50 -15.50 7.13 5.01
N ASP A 51 -16.75 7.60 5.05
CA ASP A 51 -17.71 7.13 6.06
C ASP A 51 -18.23 5.73 5.72
N GLN A 52 -18.49 4.92 6.76
CA GLN A 52 -19.10 3.61 6.61
C GLN A 52 -20.45 3.74 5.88
N GLY A 53 -20.68 2.87 4.90
CA GLY A 53 -21.87 2.89 4.04
C GLY A 53 -21.72 3.73 2.76
N GLN A 54 -20.66 4.53 2.64
CA GLN A 54 -20.26 5.13 1.37
C GLN A 54 -19.41 4.15 0.54
N ASN A 55 -19.35 4.37 -0.78
CA ASN A 55 -18.50 3.60 -1.67
C ASN A 55 -17.03 3.97 -1.44
N PRO A 56 -16.16 3.07 -0.95
CA PRO A 56 -14.76 3.39 -0.65
C PRO A 56 -13.86 3.42 -1.90
N CYS A 57 -14.37 3.08 -3.09
CA CYS A 57 -13.56 3.06 -4.30
C CYS A 57 -13.43 4.42 -4.98
N ASN A 58 -12.31 4.63 -5.68
CA ASN A 58 -11.91 5.92 -6.27
C ASN A 58 -11.82 7.07 -5.25
N VAL A 59 -11.65 6.74 -3.98
CA VAL A 59 -11.44 7.71 -2.91
C VAL A 59 -9.95 7.72 -2.57
N PRO A 60 -9.22 8.79 -2.91
CA PRO A 60 -7.84 8.92 -2.52
C PRO A 60 -7.73 9.14 -1.01
N LEU A 61 -6.76 8.50 -0.37
CA LEU A 61 -6.45 8.75 1.03
C LEU A 61 -5.97 10.19 1.23
N ALA A 62 -6.35 10.81 2.35
CA ALA A 62 -5.90 12.15 2.70
C ALA A 62 -4.42 12.21 3.07
N ASN A 63 -3.88 11.12 3.62
CA ASN A 63 -2.46 10.96 3.95
C ASN A 63 -1.90 9.66 3.35
N PRO A 64 -0.58 9.58 3.14
CA PRO A 64 0.09 8.30 2.90
C PRO A 64 -0.03 7.39 4.12
N LEU A 65 -0.02 6.08 3.89
CA LEU A 65 0.05 5.09 4.96
C LEU A 65 1.45 5.09 5.61
N ASP A 66 1.61 4.32 6.69
CA ASP A 66 2.87 4.21 7.45
C ASP A 66 4.08 3.74 6.61
N ASN A 67 3.84 3.10 5.45
CA ASN A 67 4.88 2.74 4.49
C ASN A 67 5.31 3.90 3.56
N GLY A 68 4.72 5.08 3.69
CA GLY A 68 5.02 6.28 2.90
C GLY A 68 4.30 6.38 1.55
N PHE A 69 3.40 5.44 1.23
CA PHE A 69 2.69 5.40 -0.04
C PHE A 69 1.18 5.66 0.13
N SER A 70 0.56 6.20 -0.92
CA SER A 70 -0.89 6.36 -0.99
C SER A 70 -1.48 5.37 -1.98
N TYR A 71 -2.64 4.82 -1.64
CA TYR A 71 -3.34 3.82 -2.44
C TYR A 71 -4.78 4.25 -2.67
N THR A 72 -5.36 3.76 -3.77
CA THR A 72 -6.78 3.94 -4.08
C THR A 72 -7.43 2.58 -4.27
N LEU A 73 -8.50 2.32 -3.51
CA LEU A 73 -9.29 1.11 -3.68
C LEU A 73 -10.15 1.20 -4.94
N GLN A 74 -10.25 0.08 -5.65
CA GLN A 74 -11.02 -0.04 -6.89
C GLN A 74 -11.88 -1.31 -6.90
N GLY A 75 -12.82 -1.34 -7.85
CA GLY A 75 -13.64 -2.53 -8.09
C GLY A 75 -14.85 -2.71 -7.17
N CYS A 76 -15.28 -1.67 -6.45
CA CYS A 76 -16.45 -1.73 -5.57
C CYS A 76 -17.71 -2.01 -6.41
N GLY A 77 -18.21 -3.25 -6.31
CA GLY A 77 -19.24 -3.80 -7.21
C GLY A 77 -18.82 -5.10 -7.91
N GLY A 78 -17.56 -5.53 -7.73
CA GLY A 78 -16.98 -6.75 -8.25
C GLY A 78 -15.72 -7.16 -7.48
N PRO A 79 -14.75 -7.82 -8.15
CA PRO A 79 -13.44 -8.08 -7.57
C PRO A 79 -12.73 -6.78 -7.17
N LEU A 80 -12.17 -6.73 -5.97
CA LEU A 80 -11.47 -5.56 -5.43
C LEU A 80 -9.98 -5.61 -5.76
N TRP A 81 -9.38 -4.45 -6.01
CA TRP A 81 -7.93 -4.28 -6.19
C TRP A 81 -7.48 -2.90 -5.70
N LEU A 82 -6.17 -2.73 -5.52
CA LEU A 82 -5.54 -1.46 -5.20
C LEU A 82 -4.76 -0.92 -6.38
N ASP A 83 -4.87 0.39 -6.58
CA ASP A 83 -3.96 1.16 -7.43
C ASP A 83 -3.02 2.01 -6.56
N ASN A 84 -1.80 2.22 -7.03
CA ASN A 84 -0.86 3.19 -6.47
C ASN A 84 -1.32 4.63 -6.75
N SER A 85 -0.66 5.61 -6.12
CA SER A 85 -0.97 7.04 -6.32
C SER A 85 -0.82 7.54 -7.76
N ASP A 86 -0.04 6.86 -8.59
CA ASP A 86 0.16 7.18 -10.01
C ASP A 86 -0.90 6.52 -10.93
N GLY A 87 -1.86 5.78 -10.35
CA GLY A 87 -2.91 5.06 -11.07
C GLY A 87 -2.46 3.72 -11.66
N SER A 88 -1.23 3.28 -11.40
CA SER A 88 -0.80 1.93 -11.76
C SER A 88 -1.40 0.89 -10.81
N PHE A 89 -1.73 -0.29 -11.35
CA PHE A 89 -2.17 -1.42 -10.55
C PHE A 89 -1.10 -1.82 -9.52
N ASN A 90 -1.52 -2.06 -8.28
CA ASN A 90 -0.67 -2.57 -7.21
C ASN A 90 -0.94 -4.06 -6.97
N SER A 91 -2.11 -4.41 -6.45
CA SER A 91 -2.42 -5.77 -5.99
C SER A 91 -3.92 -6.07 -6.02
N ASN A 92 -4.26 -7.35 -6.13
CA ASN A 92 -5.65 -7.81 -5.98
C ASN A 92 -5.97 -8.00 -4.50
N CYS A 93 -7.23 -7.81 -4.15
CA CYS A 93 -7.69 -8.00 -2.77
C CYS A 93 -8.43 -9.33 -2.62
N HIS A 94 -8.23 -9.99 -1.49
CA HIS A 94 -8.98 -11.17 -1.08
C HIS A 94 -9.63 -10.96 0.29
N SER A 95 -10.71 -11.72 0.56
CA SER A 95 -11.38 -11.67 1.85
C SER A 95 -10.45 -12.20 2.94
N ALA A 96 -10.37 -11.47 4.05
CA ALA A 96 -9.50 -11.77 5.18
C ALA A 96 -10.12 -11.26 6.50
N VAL A 97 -11.37 -11.66 6.75
CA VAL A 97 -12.19 -11.13 7.85
C VAL A 97 -11.56 -11.44 9.21
N ALA A 98 -11.39 -10.41 10.06
CA ALA A 98 -10.91 -10.56 11.43
C ALA A 98 -11.30 -9.35 12.29
N ASP A 99 -11.62 -9.60 13.56
CA ASP A 99 -11.73 -8.55 14.57
C ASP A 99 -10.37 -8.33 15.24
N LEU A 100 -9.90 -7.08 15.22
CA LEU A 100 -8.60 -6.67 15.71
C LEU A 100 -8.74 -5.73 16.92
N SER A 101 -7.61 -5.43 17.55
CA SER A 101 -7.52 -4.43 18.62
C SER A 101 -8.14 -3.08 18.21
N CYS A 102 -8.51 -2.27 19.20
CA CYS A 102 -9.11 -0.95 19.00
C CYS A 102 -10.43 -0.94 18.22
N ASN A 103 -11.18 -2.05 18.27
CA ASN A 103 -12.49 -2.20 17.62
C ASN A 103 -12.42 -2.00 16.10
N VAL A 104 -11.33 -2.49 15.49
CA VAL A 104 -11.12 -2.49 14.04
C VAL A 104 -11.56 -3.82 13.48
N HIS A 105 -12.44 -3.78 12.49
CA HIS A 105 -12.91 -4.96 11.77
C HIS A 105 -12.27 -5.01 10.39
N ARG A 106 -11.29 -5.89 10.19
CA ARG A 106 -10.68 -6.12 8.88
C ARG A 106 -11.61 -6.95 8.01
N THR A 107 -11.71 -6.59 6.74
CA THR A 107 -12.55 -7.28 5.76
C THR A 107 -11.72 -7.87 4.62
N TYR A 108 -10.69 -7.16 4.17
CA TYR A 108 -9.86 -7.56 3.03
C TYR A 108 -8.37 -7.31 3.31
N ILE A 109 -7.53 -8.07 2.61
CA ILE A 109 -6.09 -7.82 2.44
C ILE A 109 -5.82 -7.78 0.93
N CYS A 110 -4.96 -6.85 0.50
CA CYS A 110 -4.49 -6.73 -0.87
C CYS A 110 -2.97 -6.95 -0.91
N SER A 111 -2.54 -7.95 -1.68
CA SER A 111 -1.15 -8.42 -1.78
C SER A 111 -0.89 -9.19 -3.08
#